data_AF-A0A7Y4VJJ0-F1
#
_entry.id   AF-A0A7Y4VJJ0-F1
#
_cell.length_a   1.000
_cell.length_b   1.000
_cell.length_c   1.000
_cell.angle_alpha   90.00
_cell.angle_beta   90.00
_cell.angle_gamma   90.00
#
_symmetry.space_group_name_H-M   'P 1'
#
loop_
_entity.id
_entity.type
_entity.pdbx_description
1 polymer ?
#
loop_
_entity_poly.entity_id
_entity_poly.type
_entity_poly.pdbx_seq_one_letter_code
_entity_poly.pdbx_strand_id
1 'polypeptide(L)'
;MAVKRHKAKALKSKFGKLTVFHLTMKVKDVIHISYVAVRGKDDEEGAVQRLLNRQRILSIKSFVLEGNMFFNTFILNWTNAKLKPEFSNGEIIVPIVPSASQIIDGQHRLAGLGEAMKDDEKIGEQEILVTFCIGLTTREAALIFVNINSEQKPVPKSLIYDLFGEMDDDTNHAINRATDIAVDLNENEESPYYGAIKFPGKARGVGIIDLSAVVTSLKKHLEPDGVFANHKLT
;
A
#
# COMPACT_ATOMS: atom_id res chain seq x y z
N MET A 1 21.04 8.48 29.29
CA MET A 1 19.88 7.57 29.22
C MET A 1 20.18 6.44 28.25
N ALA A 2 19.79 5.20 28.56
CA ALA A 2 19.99 4.07 27.67
C ALA A 2 19.07 4.17 26.44
N VAL A 3 19.61 4.01 25.24
CA VAL A 3 18.84 4.03 23.99
C VAL A 3 18.04 2.73 23.89
N LYS A 4 16.71 2.82 23.70
CA LYS A 4 15.84 1.66 23.43
C LYS A 4 16.35 0.94 22.17
N ARG A 5 16.35 -0.39 22.18
CA ARG A 5 16.75 -1.22 21.03
C ARG A 5 15.64 -2.20 20.68
N HIS A 6 15.31 -2.32 19.40
CA HIS A 6 14.45 -3.37 18.87
C HIS A 6 15.31 -4.53 18.40
N LYS A 7 15.01 -5.74 18.89
CA LYS A 7 15.72 -6.96 18.51
C LYS A 7 14.74 -7.84 17.75
N ALA A 8 15.10 -8.25 16.54
CA ALA A 8 14.28 -9.12 15.70
C ALA A 8 15.12 -10.10 14.90
N LYS A 9 14.50 -11.22 14.49
CA LYS A 9 15.06 -12.06 13.42
C LYS A 9 15.07 -11.25 12.12
N ALA A 10 16.14 -11.38 11.35
CA ALA A 10 16.28 -10.69 10.09
C ALA A 10 16.94 -11.56 9.04
N LEU A 11 16.47 -11.42 7.80
CA LEU A 11 17.12 -11.99 6.64
C LEU A 11 18.07 -10.96 6.05
N LYS A 12 19.37 -11.29 6.01
CA LYS A 12 20.37 -10.52 5.28
C LYS A 12 20.42 -11.01 3.83
N SER A 13 20.26 -10.10 2.89
CA SER A 13 20.28 -10.39 1.45
C SER A 13 21.18 -9.42 0.68
N LYS A 14 21.48 -9.76 -0.58
CA LYS A 14 22.21 -8.89 -1.50
C LYS A 14 21.35 -8.60 -2.73
N PHE A 15 20.98 -7.32 -2.92
CA PHE A 15 20.27 -6.86 -4.11
C PHE A 15 21.27 -6.09 -4.98
N GLY A 16 21.79 -6.77 -6.01
CA GLY A 16 22.96 -6.29 -6.75
C GLY A 16 24.17 -6.14 -5.82
N LYS A 17 24.69 -4.91 -5.70
CA LYS A 17 25.83 -4.59 -4.82
C LYS A 17 25.42 -4.19 -3.40
N LEU A 18 24.13 -3.96 -3.16
CA LEU A 18 23.63 -3.48 -1.88
C LEU A 18 23.37 -4.64 -0.93
N THR A 19 23.81 -4.48 0.32
CA THR A 19 23.41 -5.37 1.41
C THR A 19 22.13 -4.82 2.03
N VAL A 20 21.11 -5.66 2.12
CA VAL A 20 19.80 -5.31 2.65
C VAL A 20 19.41 -6.25 3.78
N PHE A 21 18.60 -5.76 4.71
CA PHE A 21 18.09 -6.52 5.84
C PHE A 21 16.57 -6.48 5.87
N HIS A 22 15.93 -7.64 5.85
CA HIS A 22 14.48 -7.77 5.91
C HIS A 22 14.06 -8.24 7.31
N LEU A 23 13.14 -7.53 7.93
CA LEU A 23 12.67 -7.77 9.31
C LEU A 23 11.25 -7.25 9.48
N THR A 24 10.59 -7.64 10.56
CA THR A 24 9.36 -6.98 11.02
C THR A 24 9.67 -5.97 12.14
N MET A 25 8.89 -4.89 12.17
CA MET A 25 8.96 -3.86 13.21
C MET A 25 7.58 -3.33 13.52
N LYS A 26 7.39 -2.87 14.77
CA LYS A 26 6.16 -2.17 15.16
C LYS A 26 6.02 -0.86 14.41
N VAL A 27 4.80 -0.55 13.95
CA VAL A 27 4.47 0.70 13.24
C VAL A 27 4.99 1.92 14.01
N LYS A 28 4.75 1.99 15.32
CA LYS A 28 5.19 3.13 16.14
C LYS A 28 6.71 3.32 16.16
N ASP A 29 7.46 2.21 16.17
CA ASP A 29 8.92 2.23 16.19
C ASP A 29 9.45 2.66 14.82
N VAL A 30 8.84 2.19 13.72
CA VAL A 30 9.20 2.60 12.36
C VAL A 30 8.91 4.08 12.13
N ILE A 31 7.74 4.58 12.52
CA ILE A 31 7.41 6.01 12.43
C ILE A 31 8.41 6.85 13.22
N HIS A 32 8.74 6.42 14.43
CA HIS A 32 9.65 7.16 15.31
C HIS A 32 11.06 7.30 14.71
N ILE A 33 11.61 6.24 14.12
CA ILE A 33 12.96 6.29 13.53
C ILE A 33 12.98 6.97 12.15
N SER A 34 11.84 7.14 11.51
CA SER A 34 11.78 7.53 10.10
C SER A 34 11.73 9.04 9.89
N TYR A 35 12.28 9.50 8.77
CA TYR A 35 12.06 10.85 8.24
C TYR A 35 11.99 10.85 6.71
N VAL A 36 11.49 11.94 6.14
CA VAL A 36 11.37 12.15 4.70
C VAL A 36 12.39 13.20 4.27
N ALA A 37 13.18 12.90 3.25
CA ALA A 37 14.05 13.86 2.58
C ALA A 37 13.49 14.16 1.18
N VAL A 38 13.03 15.39 0.98
CA VAL A 38 12.32 15.85 -0.22
C VAL A 38 13.31 16.40 -1.25
N ARG A 39 13.24 15.86 -2.46
CA ARG A 39 14.12 16.27 -3.57
C ARG A 39 13.93 17.75 -3.91
N GLY A 40 15.04 18.50 -3.97
CA GLY A 40 15.05 19.92 -4.35
C GLY A 40 14.68 20.89 -3.22
N LYS A 41 14.40 20.37 -2.01
CA LYS A 41 14.20 21.17 -0.79
C LYS A 41 15.28 20.90 0.25
N ASP A 42 15.63 19.62 0.43
CA ASP A 42 16.61 19.18 1.40
C ASP A 42 17.95 18.91 0.71
N ASP A 43 19.05 19.42 1.28
CA ASP A 43 20.43 19.27 0.78
C ASP A 43 21.14 18.05 1.42
N GLU A 44 20.40 16.94 1.57
CA GLU A 44 20.86 15.72 2.23
C GLU A 44 21.03 14.57 1.23
N GLU A 45 21.97 13.66 1.51
CA GLU A 45 22.10 12.44 0.73
C GLU A 45 20.81 11.61 0.74
N GLY A 46 20.38 11.14 -0.44
CA GLY A 46 19.18 10.32 -0.58
C GLY A 46 17.85 11.08 -0.64
N ALA A 47 17.86 12.41 -0.75
CA ALA A 47 16.65 13.21 -0.96
C ALA A 47 15.95 12.88 -2.30
N VAL A 48 15.03 11.91 -2.27
CA VAL A 48 14.33 11.36 -3.46
C VAL A 48 12.81 11.45 -3.38
N GLN A 49 12.25 11.87 -2.23
CA GLN A 49 10.81 11.84 -2.02
C GLN A 49 10.07 13.03 -2.63
N ARG A 50 8.80 12.81 -2.95
CA ARG A 50 7.82 13.84 -3.38
C ARG A 50 7.03 14.39 -2.20
N LEU A 51 6.43 15.57 -2.38
CA LEU A 51 5.50 16.15 -1.41
C LEU A 51 4.35 15.19 -1.06
N LEU A 52 3.98 15.19 0.22
CA LEU A 52 2.86 14.42 0.72
C LEU A 52 1.54 14.98 0.18
N ASN A 53 0.59 14.07 -0.09
CA ASN A 53 -0.76 14.43 -0.51
C ASN A 53 -1.72 14.12 0.65
N ARG A 54 -2.37 15.14 1.18
CA ARG A 54 -3.25 15.02 2.35
C ARG A 54 -4.44 14.10 2.09
N GLN A 55 -5.08 14.22 0.92
CA GLN A 55 -6.22 13.38 0.55
C GLN A 55 -5.84 11.89 0.54
N ARG A 56 -4.66 11.57 -0.01
CA ARG A 56 -4.12 10.22 -0.02
C ARG A 56 -3.82 9.69 1.38
N ILE A 57 -3.28 10.52 2.26
CA ILE A 57 -3.02 10.13 3.66
C ILE A 57 -4.34 9.81 4.37
N LEU A 58 -5.37 10.63 4.20
CA LEU A 58 -6.69 10.40 4.79
C LEU A 58 -7.34 9.12 4.25
N SER A 59 -7.27 8.87 2.95
CA SER A 59 -7.76 7.63 2.35
C SER A 59 -7.02 6.40 2.91
N ILE A 60 -5.71 6.48 3.11
CA ILE A 60 -4.93 5.39 3.73
C ILE A 60 -5.32 5.22 5.20
N LYS A 61 -5.53 6.32 5.93
CA LYS A 61 -5.99 6.26 7.31
C LYS A 61 -7.29 5.47 7.42
N SER A 62 -8.30 5.79 6.61
CA SER A 62 -9.57 5.06 6.58
C SER A 62 -9.36 3.58 6.27
N PHE A 63 -8.58 3.27 5.23
CA PHE A 63 -8.24 1.88 4.86
C PHE A 63 -7.66 1.08 6.03
N VAL A 64 -6.74 1.67 6.81
CA VAL A 64 -6.14 1.00 7.99
C VAL A 64 -7.15 0.85 9.12
N LEU A 65 -7.97 1.88 9.39
CA LEU A 65 -8.99 1.84 10.45
C LEU A 65 -10.12 0.83 10.16
N GLU A 66 -10.37 0.52 8.89
CA GLU A 66 -11.25 -0.57 8.44
C GLU A 66 -10.66 -1.96 8.71
N GLY A 67 -9.46 -2.06 9.31
CA GLY A 67 -8.80 -3.32 9.66
C GLY A 67 -7.83 -3.84 8.61
N ASN A 68 -7.65 -3.13 7.49
CA ASN A 68 -6.74 -3.55 6.44
C ASN A 68 -5.27 -3.23 6.76
N MET A 69 -4.34 -4.00 6.19
CA MET A 69 -2.90 -3.84 6.40
C MET A 69 -2.08 -3.91 5.11
N PHE A 70 -0.86 -3.39 5.18
CA PHE A 70 0.09 -3.42 4.07
C PHE A 70 1.00 -4.64 4.14
N PHE A 71 0.89 -5.52 3.14
CA PHE A 71 1.79 -6.67 3.00
C PHE A 71 3.11 -6.33 2.28
N ASN A 72 3.13 -5.23 1.54
CA ASN A 72 4.32 -4.76 0.84
C ASN A 72 5.31 -4.09 1.80
N THR A 73 6.60 -4.40 1.63
CA THR A 73 7.68 -3.84 2.45
C THR A 73 7.74 -2.31 2.44
N PHE A 74 8.22 -1.73 3.55
CA PHE A 74 8.65 -0.34 3.67
C PHE A 74 10.17 -0.29 3.56
N ILE A 75 10.69 0.52 2.63
CA ILE A 75 12.13 0.57 2.37
C ILE A 75 12.71 1.80 3.01
N LEU A 76 13.68 1.57 3.89
CA LEU A 76 14.30 2.59 4.72
C LEU A 76 15.82 2.55 4.54
N ASN A 77 16.44 3.72 4.53
CA ASN A 77 17.88 3.91 4.52
C ASN A 77 18.33 4.41 5.89
N TRP A 78 19.15 3.64 6.60
CA TRP A 78 19.70 4.09 7.88
C TRP A 78 20.84 5.09 7.65
N THR A 79 20.68 6.32 8.15
CA THR A 79 21.62 7.43 7.92
C THR A 79 22.38 7.85 9.18
N ASN A 80 21.93 7.45 10.37
CA ASN A 80 22.63 7.79 11.61
C ASN A 80 23.96 7.03 11.73
N ALA A 81 25.07 7.73 11.50
CA ALA A 81 26.41 7.16 11.53
C ALA A 81 26.90 6.79 12.95
N LYS A 82 26.35 7.42 14.01
CA LYS A 82 26.78 7.23 15.40
C LYS A 82 26.20 5.97 16.03
N LEU A 83 24.94 5.66 15.72
CA LEU A 83 24.23 4.51 16.24
C LEU A 83 23.73 3.70 15.05
N LYS A 84 24.40 2.60 14.72
CA LYS A 84 24.07 1.76 13.57
C LYS A 84 23.32 0.50 14.00
N PRO A 85 22.43 -0.06 13.16
CA PRO A 85 21.90 -1.38 13.36
C PRO A 85 23.03 -2.41 13.33
N GLU A 86 22.97 -3.35 14.27
CA GLU A 86 23.94 -4.44 14.39
C GLU A 86 23.29 -5.75 13.94
N PHE A 87 23.92 -6.47 13.03
CA PHE A 87 23.43 -7.78 12.56
C PHE A 87 24.41 -8.88 12.94
N SER A 88 23.93 -9.90 13.63
CA SER A 88 24.72 -11.07 14.03
C SER A 88 23.82 -12.30 14.15
N ASN A 89 24.29 -13.46 13.70
CA ASN A 89 23.61 -14.75 13.87
C ASN A 89 22.13 -14.78 13.43
N GLY A 90 21.77 -14.07 12.35
CA GLY A 90 20.39 -14.03 11.85
C GLY A 90 19.45 -13.10 12.64
N GLU A 91 19.99 -12.33 13.58
CA GLU A 91 19.26 -11.31 14.33
C GLU A 91 19.81 -9.92 14.01
N ILE A 92 18.92 -8.94 14.02
CA ILE A 92 19.26 -7.51 13.91
C ILE A 92 18.83 -6.77 15.17
N ILE A 93 19.68 -5.87 15.62
CA ILE A 93 19.42 -4.95 16.73
C ILE A 93 19.36 -3.54 16.16
N VAL A 94 18.17 -2.95 16.13
CA VAL A 94 17.92 -1.60 15.60
C VAL A 94 17.78 -0.63 16.77
N PRO A 95 18.63 0.41 16.86
CA PRO A 95 18.43 1.50 17.82
C PRO A 95 17.11 2.24 17.52
N ILE A 96 16.28 2.47 18.54
CA ILE A 96 15.06 3.27 18.39
C ILE A 96 15.42 4.71 18.76
N VAL A 97 15.80 5.48 17.74
CA VAL A 97 16.19 6.88 17.85
C VAL A 97 15.44 7.73 16.82
N PRO A 98 14.97 8.93 17.20
CA PRO A 98 14.23 9.80 16.29
C PRO A 98 14.99 10.08 14.99
N SER A 99 14.30 10.01 13.85
CA SER A 99 14.79 10.48 12.55
C SER A 99 16.17 9.95 12.16
N ALA A 100 16.44 8.67 12.46
CA ALA A 100 17.69 8.01 12.11
C ALA A 100 17.67 7.28 10.76
N SER A 101 16.49 7.16 10.15
CA SER A 101 16.31 6.46 8.89
C SER A 101 15.46 7.24 7.89
N GLN A 102 16.00 7.43 6.71
CA GLN A 102 15.32 8.07 5.59
C GLN A 102 14.37 7.08 4.90
N ILE A 103 13.14 7.51 4.63
CA ILE A 103 12.18 6.70 3.87
C ILE A 103 12.53 6.74 2.38
N ILE A 104 12.70 5.58 1.76
CA ILE A 104 12.94 5.43 0.32
C ILE A 104 11.65 5.01 -0.41
N ASP A 105 10.86 4.12 0.17
CA ASP A 105 9.52 3.80 -0.33
C ASP A 105 8.50 3.65 0.79
N GLY A 106 7.24 4.01 0.50
CA GLY A 106 6.12 3.86 1.43
C GLY A 106 5.80 5.12 2.24
N GLN A 107 6.31 6.30 1.90
CA GLN A 107 6.09 7.53 2.69
C GLN A 107 4.61 7.86 2.97
N HIS A 108 3.71 7.79 1.97
CA HIS A 108 2.27 8.05 2.18
C HIS A 108 1.62 6.96 3.03
N ARG A 109 2.09 5.71 2.90
CA ARG A 109 1.59 4.56 3.68
C ARG A 109 1.97 4.73 5.15
N LEU A 110 3.22 5.09 5.42
CA LEU A 110 3.70 5.30 6.78
C LEU A 110 3.07 6.54 7.43
N ALA A 111 2.88 7.62 6.66
CA ALA A 111 2.16 8.79 7.13
C ALA A 111 0.69 8.47 7.46
N GLY A 112 0.00 7.69 6.62
CA GLY A 112 -1.37 7.25 6.88
C GLY A 112 -1.48 6.34 8.10
N LEU A 113 -0.55 5.40 8.29
CA LEU A 113 -0.43 4.62 9.52
C LEU A 113 -0.26 5.52 10.76
N GLY A 114 0.57 6.56 10.64
CA GLY A 114 0.76 7.53 11.72
C GLY A 114 -0.48 8.36 12.05
N GLU A 115 -1.28 8.74 11.05
CA GLU A 115 -2.56 9.41 11.27
C GLU A 115 -3.63 8.47 11.82
N ALA A 116 -3.61 7.18 11.46
CA ALA A 116 -4.52 6.17 11.99
C ALA A 116 -4.19 5.85 13.46
N MET A 117 -2.91 5.77 13.81
CA MET A 117 -2.44 5.54 15.18
C MET A 117 -2.90 6.61 16.18
N LYS A 118 -3.21 7.83 15.71
CA LYS A 118 -3.78 8.88 16.56
C LYS A 118 -5.23 8.59 16.98
N ASP A 119 -5.95 7.81 16.18
CA ASP A 119 -7.35 7.44 16.43
C ASP A 119 -7.44 6.08 17.13
N ASP A 120 -6.54 5.14 16.78
CA ASP A 120 -6.40 3.84 17.45
C ASP A 120 -4.92 3.52 17.72
N GLU A 121 -4.51 3.64 18.98
CA GLU A 121 -3.13 3.36 19.42
C GLU A 121 -2.69 1.91 19.13
N LYS A 122 -3.63 0.95 19.01
CA LYS A 122 -3.30 -0.47 18.73
C LYS A 122 -2.62 -0.63 17.38
N ILE A 123 -2.87 0.26 16.42
CA ILE A 123 -2.18 0.30 15.13
C ILE A 123 -0.67 0.45 15.32
N GLY A 124 -0.25 1.22 16.34
CA GLY A 124 1.15 1.38 16.69
C GLY A 124 1.85 0.09 17.12
N GLU A 125 1.10 -0.88 17.64
CA GLU A 125 1.61 -2.19 18.06
C GLU A 125 1.65 -3.23 16.94
N GLN A 126 0.96 -2.99 15.82
CA GLN A 126 0.99 -3.88 14.67
C GLN A 126 2.38 -3.94 14.04
N GLU A 127 2.74 -5.09 13.49
CA GLU A 127 4.01 -5.28 12.79
C GLU A 127 3.87 -5.05 11.29
N ILE A 128 4.88 -4.40 10.71
CA ILE A 128 5.03 -4.20 9.27
C ILE A 128 6.35 -4.76 8.78
N LEU A 129 6.38 -5.21 7.53
CA LEU A 129 7.60 -5.65 6.88
C LEU A 129 8.47 -4.44 6.51
N VAL A 130 9.72 -4.45 6.96
CA VAL A 130 10.71 -3.42 6.70
C VAL A 130 11.89 -4.02 5.93
N THR A 131 12.43 -3.25 4.99
CA THR A 131 13.69 -3.54 4.33
C THR A 131 14.66 -2.39 4.57
N PHE A 132 15.72 -2.65 5.34
CA PHE A 132 16.75 -1.69 5.62
C PHE A 132 17.91 -1.79 4.65
N CYS A 133 18.30 -0.62 4.14
CA CYS A 133 19.64 -0.34 3.65
C CYS A 133 20.40 0.48 4.71
N ILE A 134 21.72 0.50 4.67
CA ILE A 134 22.54 1.29 5.59
C ILE A 134 23.47 2.19 4.77
N GLY A 135 23.35 3.51 4.96
CA GLY A 135 24.23 4.50 4.36
C GLY A 135 24.21 4.51 2.83
N LEU A 136 23.02 4.50 2.22
CA LEU A 136 22.90 4.68 0.78
C LEU A 136 23.35 6.09 0.37
N THR A 137 24.10 6.15 -0.72
CA THR A 137 24.34 7.41 -1.45
C THR A 137 23.06 7.90 -2.11
N THR A 138 22.99 9.20 -2.46
CA THR A 138 21.87 9.76 -3.24
C THR A 138 21.59 9.00 -4.52
N ARG A 139 22.64 8.54 -5.20
CA ARG A 139 22.51 7.79 -6.45
C ARG A 139 21.83 6.44 -6.24
N GLU A 140 22.19 5.74 -5.18
CA GLU A 140 21.62 4.42 -4.84
C GLU A 140 20.17 4.55 -4.37
N ALA A 141 19.88 5.52 -3.50
CA ALA A 141 18.52 5.85 -3.08
C ALA A 141 17.63 6.19 -4.28
N ALA A 142 18.12 7.01 -5.22
CA ALA A 142 17.38 7.40 -6.42
C ALA A 142 17.13 6.20 -7.34
N LEU A 143 18.13 5.33 -7.52
CA LEU A 143 17.99 4.12 -8.32
C LEU A 143 16.93 3.18 -7.74
N ILE A 144 16.93 2.96 -6.42
CA ILE A 144 15.91 2.15 -5.75
C ILE A 144 14.53 2.77 -5.96
N PHE A 145 14.38 4.07 -5.69
CA PHE A 145 13.11 4.78 -5.85
C PHE A 145 12.55 4.66 -7.28
N VAL A 146 13.39 4.88 -8.29
CA VAL A 146 13.01 4.77 -9.71
C VAL A 146 12.64 3.33 -10.07
N ASN A 147 13.45 2.34 -9.68
CA ASN A 147 13.19 0.94 -10.03
C ASN A 147 11.86 0.43 -9.46
N ILE A 148 11.48 0.88 -8.27
CA ILE A 148 10.21 0.50 -7.64
C ILE A 148 9.04 1.13 -8.38
N ASN A 149 9.12 2.42 -8.69
CA ASN A 149 7.97 3.18 -9.17
C ASN A 149 7.80 3.11 -10.70
N SER A 150 8.86 2.88 -11.46
CA SER A 150 8.80 2.84 -12.93
C SER A 150 8.20 1.54 -13.48
N GLU A 151 8.47 0.41 -12.83
CA GLU A 151 8.00 -0.91 -13.29
C GLU A 151 6.61 -1.28 -12.74
N GLN A 152 6.16 -0.63 -11.66
CA GLN A 152 4.84 -0.87 -11.08
C GLN A 152 3.74 -0.26 -11.95
N LYS A 153 3.00 -1.13 -12.66
CA LYS A 153 1.74 -0.74 -13.30
C LYS A 153 0.61 -0.80 -12.27
N PRO A 154 -0.26 0.23 -12.19
CA PRO A 154 -1.47 0.14 -11.39
C PRO A 154 -2.30 -1.06 -11.82
N VAL A 155 -2.83 -1.80 -10.83
CA VAL A 155 -3.76 -2.90 -11.11
C VAL A 155 -5.00 -2.31 -11.79
N PRO A 156 -5.43 -2.82 -12.96
CA PRO A 156 -6.64 -2.34 -13.62
C PRO A 156 -7.86 -2.51 -12.70
N LYS A 157 -8.71 -1.48 -12.59
CA LYS A 157 -9.91 -1.51 -11.73
C LYS A 157 -10.83 -2.70 -12.04
N SER A 158 -10.91 -3.10 -13.30
CA SER A 158 -11.71 -4.26 -13.71
C SER A 158 -11.25 -5.54 -13.03
N LEU A 159 -9.93 -5.75 -12.87
CA LEU A 159 -9.39 -6.91 -12.16
C LEU A 159 -9.64 -6.81 -10.64
N ILE A 160 -9.61 -5.60 -10.09
CA ILE A 160 -9.94 -5.39 -8.67
C ILE A 160 -11.40 -5.77 -8.40
N TYR A 161 -12.33 -5.36 -9.26
CA TYR A 161 -13.75 -5.71 -9.11
C TYR A 161 -14.04 -7.19 -9.28
N ASP A 162 -13.35 -7.85 -10.22
CA ASP A 162 -13.40 -9.30 -10.39
C ASP A 162 -12.96 -10.03 -9.11
N LEU A 163 -11.85 -9.61 -8.51
CA LEU A 163 -11.34 -10.20 -7.26
C LEU A 163 -12.20 -9.90 -6.02
N PHE A 164 -13.04 -8.86 -6.02
CA PHE A 164 -13.98 -8.64 -4.92
C PHE A 164 -15.08 -9.70 -4.88
N GLY A 165 -15.45 -10.28 -6.05
CA GLY A 165 -16.38 -11.40 -6.10
C GLY A 165 -15.89 -12.64 -5.34
N GLU A 166 -14.59 -12.74 -5.10
CA GLU A 166 -13.96 -13.83 -4.33
C GLU A 166 -13.83 -13.52 -2.83
N MET A 167 -14.28 -12.34 -2.37
CA MET A 167 -14.22 -11.92 -0.96
C MET A 167 -15.61 -11.96 -0.32
N ASP A 168 -15.80 -12.88 0.63
CA ASP A 168 -17.00 -13.00 1.47
C ASP A 168 -17.01 -11.93 2.57
N ASP A 169 -17.26 -10.67 2.22
CA ASP A 169 -17.45 -9.60 3.23
C ASP A 169 -18.59 -8.64 2.87
N ASP A 170 -19.42 -8.29 3.86
CA ASP A 170 -20.66 -7.50 3.71
C ASP A 170 -20.39 -6.11 3.09
N THR A 171 -19.20 -5.56 3.35
CA THR A 171 -18.77 -4.25 2.82
C THR A 171 -18.63 -4.21 1.30
N ASN A 172 -18.45 -5.37 0.65
CA ASN A 172 -18.31 -5.49 -0.80
C ASN A 172 -19.60 -5.92 -1.51
N HIS A 173 -20.72 -6.09 -0.79
CA HIS A 173 -21.98 -6.58 -1.36
C HIS A 173 -22.46 -5.75 -2.56
N ALA A 174 -22.34 -4.42 -2.51
CA ALA A 174 -22.73 -3.54 -3.62
C ALA A 174 -21.85 -3.74 -4.87
N ILE A 175 -20.56 -4.06 -4.69
CA ILE A 175 -19.63 -4.32 -5.78
C ILE A 175 -19.92 -5.70 -6.37
N ASN A 176 -20.08 -6.72 -5.52
CA ASN A 176 -20.36 -8.09 -5.95
C ASN A 176 -21.68 -8.14 -6.72
N ARG A 177 -22.73 -7.49 -6.19
CA ARG A 177 -24.02 -7.38 -6.88
C ARG A 177 -23.92 -6.62 -8.21
N ALA A 178 -23.11 -5.56 -8.27
CA ALA A 178 -22.88 -4.84 -9.52
C ALA A 178 -22.14 -5.70 -10.55
N THR A 179 -21.20 -6.53 -10.11
CA THR A 179 -20.48 -7.49 -10.94
C THR A 179 -21.43 -8.58 -11.44
N ASP A 180 -22.29 -9.15 -10.59
CA ASP A 180 -23.30 -10.14 -11.00
C ASP A 180 -24.23 -9.60 -12.08
N ILE A 181 -24.73 -8.38 -11.91
CA ILE A 181 -25.57 -7.71 -12.91
C ILE A 181 -24.77 -7.51 -14.20
N ALA A 182 -23.49 -7.12 -14.12
CA ALA A 182 -22.66 -6.97 -15.30
C ALA A 182 -22.43 -8.31 -16.03
N VAL A 183 -22.33 -9.43 -15.31
CA VAL A 183 -22.23 -10.78 -15.89
C VAL A 183 -23.54 -11.12 -16.61
N ASP A 184 -24.68 -11.00 -15.93
CA ASP A 184 -25.99 -11.28 -16.52
C ASP A 184 -26.25 -10.43 -17.78
N LEU A 185 -25.99 -9.12 -17.70
CA LEU A 185 -26.11 -8.20 -18.84
C LEU A 185 -25.23 -8.60 -20.03
N ASN A 186 -24.08 -9.23 -19.78
CA ASN A 186 -23.14 -9.60 -20.83
C ASN A 186 -23.40 -11.00 -21.40
N GLU A 187 -23.94 -11.93 -20.61
CA GLU A 187 -24.12 -13.34 -20.97
C GLU A 187 -25.54 -13.68 -21.43
N ASN A 188 -26.54 -12.88 -21.03
CA ASN A 188 -27.92 -13.05 -21.48
C ASN A 188 -28.07 -12.60 -22.95
N GLU A 189 -28.42 -13.51 -23.86
CA GLU A 189 -28.61 -13.22 -25.29
C GLU A 189 -29.74 -12.21 -25.58
N GLU A 190 -30.72 -12.10 -24.68
CA GLU A 190 -31.80 -11.11 -24.78
C GLU A 190 -31.38 -9.72 -24.27
N SER A 191 -30.22 -9.62 -23.61
CA SER A 191 -29.71 -8.34 -23.10
C SER A 191 -29.21 -7.46 -24.26
N PRO A 192 -29.53 -6.15 -24.25
CA PRO A 192 -28.94 -5.20 -25.18
C PRO A 192 -27.42 -5.03 -24.99
N TYR A 193 -26.86 -5.56 -23.88
CA TYR A 193 -25.44 -5.54 -23.56
C TYR A 193 -24.76 -6.90 -23.79
N TYR A 194 -25.42 -7.86 -24.44
CA TYR A 194 -24.84 -9.16 -24.74
C TYR A 194 -23.50 -9.04 -25.46
N GLY A 195 -22.43 -9.60 -24.86
CA GLY A 195 -21.06 -9.52 -25.36
C GLY A 195 -20.43 -8.11 -25.38
N ALA A 196 -21.11 -7.09 -24.85
CA ALA A 196 -20.66 -5.70 -24.90
C ALA A 196 -19.73 -5.31 -23.74
N ILE A 197 -19.70 -6.09 -22.66
CA ILE A 197 -18.93 -5.78 -21.45
C ILE A 197 -17.59 -6.52 -21.48
N LYS A 198 -16.52 -5.76 -21.27
CA LYS A 198 -15.15 -6.26 -21.29
C LYS A 198 -14.69 -6.65 -19.88
N PHE A 199 -14.60 -7.96 -19.67
CA PHE A 199 -14.07 -8.58 -18.47
C PHE A 199 -12.54 -8.70 -18.51
N PRO A 200 -11.86 -8.72 -17.34
CA PRO A 200 -10.44 -9.04 -17.26
C PRO A 200 -10.10 -10.36 -17.98
N GLY A 201 -8.91 -10.44 -18.57
CA GLY A 201 -8.43 -11.67 -19.21
C GLY A 201 -9.01 -12.01 -20.60
N LYS A 202 -10.08 -11.34 -21.06
CA LYS A 202 -10.61 -11.56 -22.42
C LYS A 202 -9.69 -10.98 -23.50
N ALA A 203 -9.70 -11.62 -24.68
CA ALA A 203 -8.89 -11.23 -25.83
C ALA A 203 -9.15 -9.78 -26.28
N ARG A 204 -8.13 -9.13 -26.85
CA ARG A 204 -8.28 -7.77 -27.41
C ARG A 204 -9.37 -7.75 -28.49
N GLY A 205 -10.29 -6.81 -28.40
CA GLY A 205 -11.39 -6.62 -29.35
C GLY A 205 -12.75 -7.16 -28.91
N VAL A 206 -12.85 -7.76 -27.71
CA VAL A 206 -14.12 -8.22 -27.14
C VAL A 206 -14.69 -7.15 -26.21
N GLY A 207 -15.93 -6.72 -26.49
CA GLY A 207 -16.66 -5.71 -25.72
C GLY A 207 -16.29 -4.26 -26.05
N ILE A 208 -17.21 -3.34 -25.76
CA ILE A 208 -17.09 -1.89 -25.97
C ILE A 208 -17.17 -1.09 -24.65
N ILE A 209 -17.63 -1.71 -23.57
CA ILE A 209 -17.76 -1.09 -22.25
C ILE A 209 -16.86 -1.83 -21.26
N ASP A 210 -15.97 -1.13 -20.56
CA ASP A 210 -15.16 -1.75 -19.52
C ASP A 210 -16.04 -2.16 -18.32
N LEU A 211 -15.83 -3.37 -17.77
CA LEU A 211 -16.49 -3.82 -16.52
C LEU A 211 -16.44 -2.75 -15.43
N SER A 212 -15.30 -2.06 -15.32
CA SER A 212 -15.12 -1.03 -14.31
C SER A 212 -16.08 0.16 -14.44
N ALA A 213 -16.49 0.50 -15.66
CA ALA A 213 -17.48 1.55 -15.91
C ALA A 213 -18.88 1.11 -15.47
N VAL A 214 -19.26 -0.13 -15.78
CA VAL A 214 -20.55 -0.72 -15.37
C VAL A 214 -20.64 -0.78 -13.85
N VAL A 215 -19.64 -1.39 -13.19
CA VAL A 215 -19.62 -1.54 -11.73
C VAL A 215 -19.64 -0.17 -11.04
N THR A 216 -18.83 0.79 -11.49
CA THR A 216 -18.81 2.13 -10.87
C THR A 216 -20.16 2.86 -11.04
N SER A 217 -20.86 2.64 -12.15
CA SER A 217 -22.18 3.22 -12.40
C SER A 217 -23.26 2.61 -11.51
N LEU A 218 -23.24 1.29 -11.32
CA LEU A 218 -24.23 0.55 -10.54
C LEU A 218 -23.99 0.65 -9.03
N LYS A 219 -22.73 0.65 -8.58
CA LYS A 219 -22.34 0.59 -7.16
C LYS A 219 -23.11 1.60 -6.30
N LYS A 220 -23.13 2.87 -6.71
CA LYS A 220 -23.81 3.97 -5.98
C LYS A 220 -25.32 3.77 -5.77
N HIS A 221 -25.94 2.88 -6.55
CA HIS A 221 -27.37 2.57 -6.43
C HIS A 221 -27.63 1.33 -5.56
N LEU A 222 -26.60 0.49 -5.39
CA LEU A 222 -26.65 -0.80 -4.70
C LEU A 222 -26.08 -0.72 -3.27
N GLU A 223 -25.49 0.41 -2.89
CA GLU A 223 -25.11 0.71 -1.50
C GLU A 223 -26.35 0.82 -0.58
N PRO A 224 -26.22 0.68 0.75
CA PRO A 224 -27.36 0.65 1.67
C PRO A 224 -28.28 1.88 1.65
N ASP A 225 -27.75 3.04 1.26
CA ASP A 225 -28.49 4.29 1.04
C ASP A 225 -28.90 4.52 -0.42
N GLY A 226 -28.66 3.53 -1.28
CA GLY A 226 -28.93 3.54 -2.71
C GLY A 226 -30.41 3.37 -3.06
N VAL A 227 -30.73 3.71 -4.31
CA VAL A 227 -32.12 3.70 -4.83
C VAL A 227 -32.76 2.30 -4.74
N PHE A 228 -32.00 1.22 -4.88
CA PHE A 228 -32.55 -0.13 -4.82
C PHE A 228 -32.98 -0.55 -3.41
N ALA A 229 -32.36 -0.01 -2.35
CA ALA A 229 -32.78 -0.24 -0.97
C ALA A 229 -34.18 0.38 -0.70
N ASN A 230 -34.48 1.53 -1.31
CA ASN A 230 -35.78 2.18 -1.20
C ASN A 230 -36.92 1.39 -1.88
N HIS A 231 -36.59 0.55 -2.85
CA HIS A 231 -37.55 -0.26 -3.59
C HIS A 231 -37.67 -1.70 -3.08
N LYS A 232 -36.93 -2.09 -2.03
CA LYS A 232 -36.87 -3.47 -1.50
C LYS A 232 -36.58 -4.51 -2.60
N LEU A 233 -35.66 -4.20 -3.50
CA LEU A 233 -35.26 -5.07 -4.61
C LEU A 233 -34.01 -5.91 -4.31
N THR A 234 -33.60 -5.96 -3.04
CA THR A 234 -32.50 -6.78 -2.51
C THR A 234 -33.03 -8.09 -1.95
#